data_AF-A0A7H4MAE2-F1
#
_entry.id   AF-A0A7H4MAE2-F1
#
_cell.length_a   1.000
_cell.length_b   1.000
_cell.length_c   1.000
_cell.angle_alpha   90.00
_cell.angle_beta   90.00
_cell.angle_gamma   90.00
#
_symmetry.space_group_name_H-M   'P 1'
#
loop_
_entity.id
_entity.type
_entity.pdbx_description
1 polymer ?
#
loop_
_entity_poly.entity_id
_entity_poly.type
_entity_poly.pdbx_seq_one_letter_code
_entity_poly.pdbx_strand_id
1 'polypeptide(L)'
;MRRYSRSFLIRHPERRGKDVETTRRSCEKFRAHPTTIVNFVEGSRFTEAKKHETRSPYDNLLPPKAAGIAMALNVLGSQFDKLLNVTLCYPENNTKPFYDMLSGRLTRIVVRINLVPIGEELHGDYVNDKNFKRGFQRWLNGLWEEKDRQLTDIMRDKER
;
A
#
# COMPACT_ATOMS: atom_id res chain seq x y z
N MET A 1 -7.91 -13.53 -6.33
CA MET A 1 -8.24 -12.81 -5.08
C MET A 1 -9.58 -12.10 -5.26
N ARG A 2 -10.63 -12.45 -4.52
CA ARG A 2 -11.95 -11.77 -4.60
C ARG A 2 -12.04 -10.78 -3.45
N ARG A 3 -12.17 -9.48 -3.74
CA ARG A 3 -12.38 -8.46 -2.70
C ARG A 3 -13.82 -8.50 -2.21
N TYR A 4 -14.03 -8.96 -1.00
CA TYR A 4 -15.32 -8.86 -0.31
C TYR A 4 -15.43 -7.53 0.43
N SER A 5 -16.59 -6.87 0.37
CA SER A 5 -16.84 -5.63 1.11
C SER A 5 -16.95 -5.91 2.61
N ARG A 6 -16.73 -4.89 3.44
CA ARG A 6 -16.84 -5.01 4.91
C ARG A 6 -18.25 -5.46 5.33
N SER A 7 -19.28 -4.95 4.66
CA SER A 7 -20.69 -5.34 4.89
C SER A 7 -20.94 -6.80 4.52
N PHE A 8 -20.35 -7.28 3.42
CA PHE A 8 -20.44 -8.68 3.02
C PHE A 8 -19.74 -9.63 4.01
N LEU A 9 -18.56 -9.26 4.52
CA LEU A 9 -17.81 -10.04 5.50
C LEU A 9 -18.42 -10.03 6.91
N ILE A 10 -19.32 -9.10 7.21
CA ILE A 10 -20.10 -9.11 8.46
C ILE A 10 -21.26 -10.12 8.33
N ARG A 11 -21.87 -10.23 7.14
CA ARG A 11 -22.95 -11.20 6.85
C ARG A 11 -22.45 -12.62 6.62
N HIS A 12 -21.20 -12.79 6.19
CA HIS A 12 -20.56 -14.07 5.91
C HIS A 12 -19.26 -14.24 6.70
N PRO A 13 -19.32 -14.41 8.04
CA PRO A 13 -18.15 -14.59 8.88
C PRO A 13 -17.30 -15.82 8.49
N GLU A 14 -17.91 -16.87 7.93
CA GLU A 14 -17.26 -18.08 7.40
C GLU A 14 -16.34 -17.82 6.19
N ARG A 15 -16.46 -16.64 5.56
CA ARG A 15 -15.58 -16.19 4.48
C ARG A 15 -14.44 -15.31 4.99
N ARG A 16 -14.46 -14.86 6.25
CA ARG A 16 -13.30 -14.21 6.88
C ARG A 16 -12.20 -15.27 7.05
N GLY A 17 -10.99 -14.95 6.61
CA GLY A 17 -9.83 -15.86 6.71
C GLY A 17 -9.56 -16.72 5.47
N LYS A 18 -10.56 -17.04 4.64
CA LYS A 18 -10.31 -17.77 3.37
C LYS A 18 -9.42 -17.00 2.39
N ASP A 19 -9.50 -15.67 2.40
CA ASP A 19 -8.59 -14.80 1.62
C ASP A 19 -7.15 -14.89 2.14
N VAL A 20 -6.94 -15.04 3.45
CA VAL A 20 -5.61 -15.18 4.05
C VAL A 20 -5.03 -16.54 3.69
N GLU A 21 -5.78 -17.63 3.80
CA GLU A 21 -5.25 -18.94 3.45
C GLU A 21 -4.96 -19.09 1.95
N THR A 22 -5.83 -18.55 1.10
CA THR A 22 -5.62 -18.54 -0.36
C THR A 22 -4.40 -17.70 -0.74
N THR A 23 -4.22 -16.55 -0.09
CA THR A 23 -3.04 -15.71 -0.30
C THR A 23 -1.78 -16.41 0.20
N ARG A 24 -1.84 -17.15 1.30
CA ARG A 24 -0.70 -17.90 1.85
C ARG A 24 -0.25 -18.99 0.89
N ARG A 25 -1.17 -19.81 0.39
CA ARG A 25 -0.86 -20.86 -0.60
C ARG A 25 -0.31 -20.30 -1.91
N SER A 26 -0.79 -19.13 -2.33
CA SER A 26 -0.26 -18.45 -3.51
C SER A 26 1.17 -17.96 -3.25
N CYS A 27 1.42 -17.38 -2.07
CA CYS A 27 2.72 -16.88 -1.68
C CYS A 27 3.75 -17.98 -1.36
N GLU A 28 3.33 -19.17 -0.92
CA GLU A 28 4.24 -20.32 -0.71
C GLU A 28 4.90 -20.76 -2.03
N LYS A 29 4.18 -20.70 -3.16
CA LYS A 29 4.74 -21.00 -4.49
C LYS A 29 5.81 -19.99 -4.91
N PHE A 30 5.73 -18.76 -4.42
CA PHE A 30 6.67 -17.68 -4.74
C PHE A 30 8.04 -17.90 -4.09
N ARG A 31 8.15 -18.74 -3.06
CA ARG A 31 9.46 -19.07 -2.46
C ARG A 31 10.37 -19.85 -3.41
N ALA A 32 9.79 -20.58 -4.37
CA ALA A 32 10.51 -21.45 -5.29
C ALA A 32 10.95 -20.78 -6.59
N HIS A 33 10.44 -19.57 -6.89
CA HIS A 33 10.70 -18.88 -8.16
C HIS A 33 10.90 -17.38 -7.93
N PRO A 34 11.86 -16.72 -8.62
CA PRO A 34 11.98 -15.27 -8.60
C PRO A 34 10.65 -14.61 -8.96
N THR A 35 10.00 -13.98 -7.97
CA THR A 35 8.65 -13.43 -8.11
C THR A 35 8.61 -11.99 -7.63
N THR A 36 8.13 -11.09 -8.48
CA THR A 36 7.86 -9.70 -8.09
C THR A 36 6.51 -9.59 -7.41
N ILE A 37 6.49 -9.17 -6.15
CA ILE A 37 5.23 -8.83 -5.44
C ILE A 37 5.02 -7.32 -5.50
N VAL A 38 3.87 -6.93 -6.06
CA VAL A 38 3.44 -5.52 -6.08
C VAL A 38 2.26 -5.34 -5.14
N ASN A 39 2.36 -4.39 -4.21
CA ASN A 39 1.30 -4.07 -3.27
C ASN A 39 0.85 -2.61 -3.37
N PHE A 40 -0.44 -2.41 -3.62
CA PHE A 40 -1.09 -1.10 -3.56
C PHE A 40 -1.68 -0.91 -2.16
N VAL A 41 -0.90 -0.33 -1.26
CA VAL A 41 -1.20 -0.33 0.18
C VAL A 41 -2.47 0.47 0.55
N GLU A 42 -2.82 1.56 -0.13
CA GLU A 42 -4.12 2.25 0.05
C GLU A 42 -5.30 1.41 -0.46
N GLY A 43 -5.00 0.52 -1.40
CA GLY A 43 -5.93 -0.38 -2.06
C GLY A 43 -6.81 0.26 -3.14
N SER A 44 -6.91 1.58 -3.22
CA SER A 44 -7.60 2.29 -4.29
C SER A 44 -7.02 3.68 -4.49
N ARG A 45 -7.30 4.33 -5.63
CA ARG A 45 -6.89 5.71 -5.87
C ARG A 45 -7.56 6.66 -4.87
N PHE A 46 -6.77 7.62 -4.38
CA PHE A 46 -7.21 8.74 -3.56
C PHE A 46 -8.28 9.57 -4.27
N THR A 47 -9.28 10.00 -3.52
CA THR A 47 -10.25 11.04 -3.87
C THR A 47 -10.66 11.76 -2.59
N GLU A 48 -11.02 13.04 -2.66
CA GLU A 48 -11.48 13.78 -1.49
C GLU A 48 -12.66 13.10 -0.79
N ALA A 49 -13.62 12.58 -1.56
CA ALA A 49 -14.74 11.82 -1.01
C ALA A 49 -14.29 10.63 -0.16
N LYS A 50 -13.27 9.87 -0.60
CA LYS A 50 -12.73 8.74 0.16
C LYS A 50 -11.89 9.20 1.36
N LYS A 51 -11.19 10.32 1.25
CA LYS A 51 -10.46 10.93 2.37
C LYS A 51 -11.43 11.21 3.52
N HIS A 52 -12.55 11.86 3.22
CA HIS A 52 -13.62 12.13 4.18
C HIS A 52 -14.27 10.85 4.72
N GLU A 53 -14.63 9.90 3.85
CA GLU A 53 -15.26 8.62 4.26
C GLU A 53 -14.36 7.81 5.20
N THR A 54 -13.06 7.74 4.89
CA THR A 54 -12.08 6.95 5.65
C THR A 54 -11.46 7.72 6.81
N ARG A 55 -11.77 9.01 6.95
CA ARG A 55 -11.17 9.93 7.93
C ARG A 55 -9.65 9.87 7.89
N SER A 56 -9.09 10.00 6.69
CA SER A 56 -7.64 9.94 6.51
C SER A 56 -6.95 11.04 7.31
N PRO A 57 -5.89 10.73 8.09
CA PRO A 57 -5.10 11.75 8.77
C PRO A 57 -4.09 12.42 7.83
N TYR A 58 -3.96 11.94 6.59
CA TYR A 58 -3.00 12.43 5.60
C TYR A 58 -3.66 13.37 4.61
N ASP A 59 -2.89 14.32 4.07
CA ASP A 59 -3.44 15.30 3.16
C ASP A 59 -3.67 14.74 1.75
N ASN A 60 -2.76 13.91 1.27
CA ASN A 60 -2.68 13.44 -0.11
C ASN A 60 -2.88 11.92 -0.27
N LEU A 61 -3.05 11.20 0.86
CA LEU A 61 -3.09 9.73 0.89
C LEU A 61 -4.31 9.22 1.64
N LEU A 62 -4.79 8.02 1.31
CA LEU A 62 -5.71 7.26 2.15
C LEU A 62 -4.96 6.46 3.22
N PRO A 63 -5.62 6.04 4.31
CA PRO A 63 -4.98 5.23 5.34
C PRO A 63 -4.45 3.90 4.77
N PRO A 64 -3.22 3.49 5.14
CA PRO A 64 -2.62 2.28 4.60
C PRO A 64 -3.29 1.00 5.10
N LYS A 65 -3.45 0.01 4.22
CA LYS A 65 -3.98 -1.32 4.55
C LYS A 65 -2.83 -2.29 4.85
N ALA A 66 -2.38 -2.28 6.09
CA ALA A 66 -1.22 -3.04 6.56
C ALA A 66 -1.30 -4.57 6.35
N ALA A 67 -2.49 -5.17 6.41
CA ALA A 67 -2.63 -6.63 6.39
C ALA A 67 -2.02 -7.29 5.15
N GLY A 68 -2.19 -6.70 3.96
CA GLY A 68 -1.70 -7.30 2.71
C GLY A 68 -0.16 -7.29 2.62
N ILE A 69 0.47 -6.18 3.04
CA ILE A 69 1.92 -6.04 3.00
C ILE A 69 2.58 -6.89 4.10
N ALA A 70 2.03 -6.88 5.32
CA ALA A 70 2.52 -7.71 6.41
C ALA A 70 2.46 -9.20 6.06
N MET A 71 1.40 -9.62 5.37
CA MET A 71 1.27 -11.00 4.91
C MET A 71 2.31 -11.35 3.83
N ALA A 72 2.54 -10.47 2.86
CA ALA A 72 3.55 -10.70 1.82
C ALA A 72 4.96 -10.83 2.43
N LEU A 73 5.29 -9.93 3.36
CA LEU A 73 6.56 -9.95 4.09
C LEU A 73 6.73 -11.21 4.95
N ASN A 74 5.67 -11.64 5.63
CA ASN A 74 5.73 -12.85 6.46
C ASN A 74 5.86 -14.13 5.62
N VAL A 75 5.14 -14.26 4.49
CA VAL A 75 5.21 -15.50 3.70
C VAL A 75 6.56 -15.65 3.02
N LEU A 76 7.16 -14.60 2.48
CA LEU A 76 8.50 -14.71 1.88
C LEU A 76 9.63 -14.63 2.92
N GLY A 77 9.34 -14.09 4.11
CA GLY A 77 10.26 -14.07 5.24
C GLY A 77 11.59 -13.43 4.87
N SER A 78 12.68 -14.11 5.23
CA SER A 78 14.06 -13.67 5.01
C SER A 78 14.50 -13.61 3.53
N GLN A 79 13.64 -13.98 2.57
CA GLN A 79 13.97 -13.82 1.14
C GLN A 79 13.87 -12.36 0.67
N PHE A 80 13.33 -11.47 1.50
CA PHE A 80 13.28 -10.05 1.21
C PHE A 80 14.42 -9.29 1.88
N ASP A 81 15.38 -8.84 1.08
CA ASP A 81 16.43 -7.94 1.57
C ASP A 81 15.91 -6.50 1.73
N LYS A 82 15.15 -6.03 0.73
CA LYS A 82 14.73 -4.62 0.62
C LYS A 82 13.38 -4.49 -0.07
N LEU A 83 12.63 -3.47 0.32
CA LEU A 83 11.37 -3.06 -0.29
C LEU A 83 11.58 -1.86 -1.21
N LEU A 84 11.05 -1.92 -2.42
CA LEU A 84 10.94 -0.76 -3.31
C LEU A 84 9.71 0.05 -2.92
N ASN A 85 9.93 1.17 -2.24
CA ASN A 85 8.91 2.12 -1.86
C ASN A 85 8.69 3.13 -2.99
N VAL A 86 7.67 2.89 -3.81
CA VAL A 86 7.37 3.70 -5.00
C VAL A 86 6.24 4.69 -4.71
N THR A 87 6.44 5.96 -5.08
CA THR A 87 5.42 7.01 -5.09
C THR A 87 5.28 7.53 -6.51
N LEU A 88 4.06 7.56 -7.02
CA LEU A 88 3.72 8.07 -8.34
C LEU A 88 2.77 9.25 -8.19
N CYS A 89 3.18 10.43 -8.65
CA CYS A 89 2.42 11.66 -8.54
C CYS A 89 2.23 12.31 -9.92
N TYR A 90 1.03 12.84 -10.14
CA TYR A 90 0.63 13.58 -11.33
C TYR A 90 0.25 15.01 -10.90
N PRO A 91 1.22 15.90 -10.62
CA PRO A 91 0.97 17.20 -9.98
C PRO A 91 0.05 18.10 -10.82
N GLU A 92 0.09 17.94 -12.14
CA GLU A 92 -0.69 18.74 -13.07
C GLU A 92 -2.06 18.13 -13.39
N ASN A 93 -2.28 16.83 -13.11
CA ASN A 93 -3.55 16.16 -13.34
C ASN A 93 -3.83 15.03 -12.35
N ASN A 94 -4.59 15.35 -11.31
CA ASN A 94 -5.05 14.39 -10.31
C ASN A 94 -6.42 13.73 -10.65
N THR A 95 -7.16 14.23 -11.64
CA THR A 95 -8.53 13.76 -11.94
C THR A 95 -8.57 12.69 -13.03
N LYS A 96 -7.86 12.86 -14.14
CA LYS A 96 -7.89 11.95 -15.31
C LYS A 96 -6.51 11.67 -15.93
N PRO A 97 -5.50 11.24 -15.16
CA PRO A 97 -4.13 11.10 -15.65
C PRO A 97 -3.99 10.13 -16.83
N PHE A 98 -4.77 9.05 -16.87
CA PHE A 98 -4.73 8.09 -17.98
C PHE A 98 -5.26 8.67 -19.30
N TYR A 99 -6.34 9.46 -19.23
CA TYR A 99 -6.92 10.07 -20.43
C TYR A 99 -6.02 11.16 -21.00
N ASP A 100 -5.41 11.97 -20.13
CA ASP A 100 -4.48 13.01 -20.55
C ASP A 100 -3.16 12.43 -21.08
N MET A 101 -2.72 11.29 -20.56
CA MET A 101 -1.62 10.53 -21.14
C MET A 101 -1.94 10.11 -22.58
N LEU A 102 -3.11 9.50 -22.81
CA LEU A 102 -3.51 9.05 -24.15
C LEU A 102 -3.74 10.19 -25.15
N SER A 103 -4.06 11.39 -24.67
CA SER A 103 -4.32 12.57 -25.51
C SER A 103 -3.15 13.54 -25.60
N GLY A 104 -1.97 13.16 -25.09
CA GLY A 104 -0.76 13.98 -25.15
C GLY A 104 -0.79 15.24 -24.28
N ARG A 105 -1.76 15.34 -23.34
CA ARG A 105 -1.90 16.47 -22.41
C ARG A 105 -1.17 16.27 -21.08
N LEU A 106 -0.70 15.05 -20.79
CA LEU A 106 0.08 14.78 -19.60
C LEU A 106 1.52 15.27 -19.77
N THR A 107 1.83 16.38 -19.12
CA THR A 107 3.09 17.14 -19.22
C THR A 107 4.13 16.72 -18.19
N ARG A 108 3.71 16.31 -17.00
CA ARG A 108 4.60 16.00 -15.87
C ARG A 108 4.14 14.78 -15.08
N ILE A 109 5.07 13.85 -14.88
CA ILE A 109 4.93 12.69 -13.99
C ILE A 109 6.12 12.69 -13.04
N VAL A 110 5.85 12.62 -11.73
CA VAL A 110 6.90 12.51 -10.72
C VAL A 110 6.89 11.10 -10.17
N VAL A 111 8.01 10.39 -10.36
CA VAL A 111 8.24 9.04 -9.81
C VAL A 111 9.33 9.14 -8.76
N ARG A 112 9.01 8.82 -7.51
CA ARG A 112 10.01 8.67 -6.45
C ARG A 112 10.11 7.20 -6.07
N ILE A 113 11.33 6.68 -6.06
CA ILE A 113 11.62 5.29 -5.69
C ILE A 113 12.64 5.33 -4.56
N ASN A 114 12.22 4.85 -3.39
CA ASN A 114 13.09 4.72 -2.23
C ASN A 114 13.31 3.24 -1.93
N LEU A 115 14.55 2.85 -1.71
CA LEU A 115 14.90 1.50 -1.29
C LEU A 115 14.86 1.45 0.24
N VAL A 116 13.91 0.71 0.80
CA VAL A 116 13.73 0.59 2.26
C VAL A 116 14.27 -0.77 2.70
N PRO A 117 15.27 -0.83 3.59
CA PRO A 117 15.73 -2.11 4.13
C PRO A 117 14.60 -2.75 4.94
N ILE A 118 14.47 -4.07 4.83
CA ILE A 118 13.53 -4.83 5.65
C ILE A 118 14.31 -5.32 6.88
N GLY A 119 14.09 -4.67 8.01
CA GLY A 119 14.68 -5.05 9.29
C GLY A 119 13.99 -6.25 9.92
N GLU A 120 14.65 -6.88 10.89
CA GLU A 120 14.13 -8.03 11.63
C GLU A 120 12.76 -7.75 12.27
N GLU A 121 12.52 -6.49 12.67
CA GLU A 121 11.28 -6.02 13.28
C GLU A 121 10.05 -6.09 12.36
N LEU A 122 10.25 -6.31 11.06
CA LEU A 122 9.18 -6.45 10.08
C LEU A 122 8.81 -7.92 9.80
N HIS A 123 9.52 -8.87 10.42
CA HIS A 123 9.21 -10.28 10.37
C HIS A 123 8.45 -10.71 11.63
N GLY A 124 7.23 -11.24 11.44
CA GLY A 124 6.41 -11.68 12.56
C GLY A 124 4.95 -11.95 12.19
N ASP A 125 4.17 -12.37 13.18
CA ASP A 125 2.77 -12.75 13.00
C ASP A 125 1.84 -11.54 13.18
N TYR A 126 1.51 -10.87 12.08
CA TYR A 126 0.58 -9.74 12.07
C TYR A 126 -0.86 -10.09 12.53
N VAL A 127 -1.25 -11.36 12.47
CA VAL A 127 -2.62 -11.81 12.77
C VAL A 127 -2.76 -12.10 14.26
N ASN A 128 -1.82 -12.85 14.82
CA ASN A 128 -1.93 -13.38 16.19
C ASN A 128 -1.11 -12.59 17.22
N ASP A 129 -0.06 -11.86 16.81
CA ASP A 129 0.76 -11.06 17.72
C ASP A 129 0.34 -9.57 17.71
N LYS A 130 -0.27 -9.15 18.81
CA LYS A 130 -0.73 -7.76 19.01
C LYS A 130 0.42 -6.75 19.11
N ASN A 131 1.55 -7.14 19.68
CA ASN A 131 2.70 -6.26 19.85
C ASN A 131 3.38 -6.03 18.50
N PHE A 132 3.63 -7.12 17.78
CA PHE A 132 4.15 -7.06 16.41
C PHE A 132 3.23 -6.22 15.51
N LYS A 133 1.91 -6.48 15.55
CA LYS A 133 0.94 -5.71 14.78
C LYS A 133 1.04 -4.19 15.04
N ARG A 134 1.17 -3.78 16.29
CA ARG A 134 1.32 -2.35 16.65
C ARG A 134 2.62 -1.76 16.14
N GLY A 135 3.73 -2.49 16.29
CA GLY A 135 5.05 -2.09 15.77
C GLY A 135 5.03 -1.91 14.25
N PHE A 136 4.50 -2.91 13.54
CA PHE A 136 4.37 -2.90 12.09
C PHE A 136 3.49 -1.73 11.60
N GLN A 137 2.34 -1.49 12.26
CA GLN A 137 1.48 -0.36 11.93
C GLN A 137 2.19 0.99 12.15
N ARG A 138 2.96 1.13 13.22
CA ARG A 138 3.73 2.34 13.49
C ARG A 138 4.78 2.59 12.41
N TRP A 139 5.53 1.55 12.05
CA TRP A 139 6.50 1.63 10.96
C TRP A 139 5.85 2.04 9.64
N LEU A 140 4.73 1.39 9.27
CA LEU A 140 4.04 1.69 8.02
C LEU A 140 3.46 3.11 8.01
N ASN A 141 2.92 3.57 9.13
CA ASN A 141 2.44 4.95 9.27
C ASN A 141 3.57 5.96 9.13
N GLY A 142 4.75 5.69 9.69
CA GLY A 142 5.93 6.55 9.51
C GLY A 142 6.34 6.70 8.05
N LEU A 143 6.33 5.60 7.28
CA LEU A 143 6.54 5.65 5.82
C LEU A 143 5.44 6.46 5.11
N TRP A 144 4.21 6.39 5.61
CA TRP A 144 3.06 7.09 5.06
C TRP A 144 3.13 8.60 5.31
N GLU A 145 3.48 9.01 6.52
CA GLU A 145 3.70 10.41 6.89
C GLU A 145 4.80 11.04 6.03
N GLU A 146 5.92 10.33 5.83
CA GLU A 146 7.00 10.79 4.98
C GLU A 146 6.56 10.94 3.51
N LYS A 147 5.82 9.96 2.98
CA LYS A 147 5.24 10.07 1.62
C LYS A 147 4.31 11.26 1.49
N ASP A 148 3.47 11.50 2.50
CA ASP A 148 2.50 12.59 2.47
C ASP A 148 3.20 13.96 2.44
N ARG A 149 4.25 14.14 3.26
CA ARG A 149 5.11 15.34 3.21
C ARG A 149 5.75 15.52 1.83
N GLN A 150 6.35 14.46 1.29
CA GLN A 150 6.97 14.50 -0.04
C GLN A 150 5.98 14.86 -1.15
N LEU A 151 4.74 14.36 -1.07
CA LEU A 151 3.69 14.70 -2.02
C LEU A 151 3.28 16.17 -1.92
N THR A 152 3.12 16.69 -0.70
CA THR A 152 2.85 18.11 -0.47
C THR A 152 3.94 18.99 -1.09
N ASP A 153 5.22 18.64 -0.91
CA ASP A 153 6.33 19.39 -1.50
C ASP A 153 6.30 19.35 -3.03
N ILE A 154 6.08 18.17 -3.63
CA ILE A 154 5.95 18.01 -5.09
C ILE A 154 4.79 18.84 -5.64
N MET A 155 3.66 18.88 -4.92
CA MET A 155 2.48 19.64 -5.34
C MET A 155 2.70 21.15 -5.22
N ARG A 156 3.44 21.62 -4.21
CA ARG A 156 3.82 23.04 -4.04
C ARG A 156 4.83 23.52 -5.10
N ASP A 157 5.75 22.66 -5.51
CA ASP A 157 6.71 22.95 -6.59
C ASP A 157 6.03 23.20 -7.96
N LYS A 158 4.71 23.00 -8.08
CA LYS A 158 3.93 23.41 -9.26
C LYS A 158 3.65 24.92 -9.30
N GLU A 159 3.65 25.59 -8.15
CA GLU A 159 3.30 27.01 -8.01
C GLU A 159 4.49 27.95 -8.26
N ARG A 160 5.69 27.39 -8.52
CA ARG A 160 6.91 28.11 -8.87
C ARG A 160 7.24 27.93 -10.34
#